data_AF-A0A933CCZ4-F1
#
_entry.id   AF-A0A933CCZ4-F1
#
_cell.length_a   1.000
_cell.length_b   1.000
_cell.length_c   1.000
_cell.angle_alpha   90.00
_cell.angle_beta   90.00
_cell.angle_gamma   90.00
#
_symmetry.space_group_name_H-M   'P 1'
#
loop_
_entity.id
_entity.type
_entity.pdbx_description
1 polymer ?
#
loop_
_entity_poly.entity_id
_entity_poly.type
_entity_poly.pdbx_seq_one_letter_code
_entity_poly.pdbx_strand_id
1 'polypeptide(L)'
;LLADEINRASPRTQSALLEAMGEGQVSVDGRTYGLPELFFVISTQNPVEFHGTYPLPEAQMDRFMVQFSPGYVDPDVEVEILSDQERRHPLDAVAACVSLEDVSALRRAVVEVRISPELKRYIVELVGRTRTLPGVLLGASPRASLALMKISQAAALMDGRDFVAPEHVQELAVPVIAHRLMLDPQSRFSGVTAAGLVEGLLKSVPAPD
;
A
#
# COMPACT_ATOMS: atom_id res chain seq x y z
N LEU A 1 -0.93 5.39 -13.17
CA LEU A 1 -0.20 4.46 -14.07
C LEU A 1 -0.41 3.04 -13.57
N LEU A 2 -0.86 2.13 -14.44
CA LEU A 2 -0.87 0.69 -14.15
C LEU A 2 0.40 0.07 -14.76
N ALA A 3 1.29 -0.46 -13.93
CA ALA A 3 2.49 -1.17 -14.35
C ALA A 3 2.26 -2.66 -14.09
N ASP A 4 1.75 -3.34 -15.11
CA ASP A 4 1.43 -4.76 -15.04
C ASP A 4 2.71 -5.61 -15.04
N GLU A 5 2.74 -6.64 -14.19
CA GLU A 5 3.84 -7.58 -14.02
C GLU A 5 5.21 -6.90 -13.91
N ILE A 6 5.33 -5.96 -12.96
CA ILE A 6 6.56 -5.17 -12.76
C ILE A 6 7.80 -6.05 -12.56
N ASN A 7 7.62 -7.27 -12.04
CA ASN A 7 8.67 -8.28 -11.89
C ASN A 7 9.20 -8.84 -13.21
N ARG A 8 8.55 -8.64 -14.37
CA ARG A 8 9.08 -9.04 -15.69
C ARG A 8 9.92 -7.95 -16.35
N ALA A 9 9.80 -6.71 -15.89
CA ALA A 9 10.60 -5.61 -16.39
C ALA A 9 12.07 -5.75 -15.95
N SER A 10 12.99 -5.26 -16.78
CA SER A 10 14.41 -5.26 -16.42
C SER A 10 14.67 -4.47 -15.13
N PRO A 11 15.70 -4.80 -14.33
CA PRO A 11 16.03 -4.05 -13.11
C PRO A 11 16.22 -2.54 -13.34
N ARG A 12 16.71 -2.15 -14.53
CA ARG A 12 16.86 -0.75 -14.93
C ARG A 12 15.49 -0.07 -15.12
N THR A 13 14.55 -0.76 -15.76
CA THR A 13 13.18 -0.27 -15.96
C THR A 13 12.43 -0.15 -14.64
N GLN A 14 12.56 -1.16 -13.76
CA GLN A 14 11.99 -1.12 -12.40
C GLN A 14 12.54 0.08 -11.62
N SER A 15 13.86 0.28 -11.65
CA SER A 15 14.51 1.40 -10.96
C SER A 15 14.01 2.75 -11.46
N ALA A 16 13.88 2.94 -12.78
CA ALA A 16 13.39 4.19 -13.37
C ALA A 16 11.94 4.51 -12.95
N LEU A 17 11.06 3.50 -12.91
CA LEU A 17 9.68 3.67 -12.43
C LEU A 17 9.65 4.08 -10.95
N LEU A 18 10.49 3.45 -10.13
CA LEU A 18 10.54 3.72 -8.69
C LEU A 18 11.19 5.07 -8.35
N GLU A 19 12.13 5.52 -9.17
CA GLU A 19 12.71 6.86 -9.12
C GLU A 19 11.62 7.90 -9.44
N ALA A 20 10.87 7.69 -10.54
CA ALA A 20 9.73 8.53 -10.88
C ALA A 20 8.68 8.60 -9.76
N MET A 21 8.39 7.48 -9.09
CA MET A 21 7.51 7.44 -7.91
C MET A 21 8.07 8.17 -6.69
N GLY A 22 9.39 8.12 -6.50
CA GLY A 22 10.05 8.70 -5.32
C GLY A 22 10.28 10.21 -5.44
N GLU A 23 10.60 10.68 -6.65
CA GLU A 23 11.00 12.06 -6.89
C GLU A 23 9.92 12.91 -7.56
N GLY A 24 8.88 12.30 -8.15
CA GLY A 24 7.85 13.04 -8.87
C GLY A 24 8.37 13.71 -10.15
N GLN A 25 9.48 13.21 -10.69
CA GLN A 25 10.12 13.74 -11.90
C GLN A 25 10.80 12.61 -12.68
N VAL A 26 11.10 12.85 -13.95
CA VAL A 26 11.81 11.92 -14.82
C VAL A 26 12.89 12.68 -15.59
N SER A 27 14.09 12.10 -15.70
CA SER A 27 15.19 12.70 -16.46
C SER A 27 15.47 11.93 -17.75
N VAL A 28 15.46 12.63 -18.88
CA VAL A 28 15.74 12.08 -20.22
C VAL A 28 16.70 13.01 -20.95
N ASP A 29 17.82 12.48 -21.43
CA ASP A 29 18.87 13.22 -22.16
C ASP A 29 19.33 14.51 -21.45
N GLY A 30 19.52 14.43 -20.13
CA GLY A 30 19.96 15.55 -19.29
C GLY A 30 18.89 16.62 -19.02
N ARG A 31 17.64 16.40 -19.44
CA ARG A 31 16.49 17.27 -19.14
C ARG A 31 15.55 16.58 -18.17
N THR A 32 15.14 17.31 -17.13
CA THR A 32 14.21 16.83 -16.11
C THR A 32 12.81 17.34 -16.39
N TYR A 33 11.84 16.44 -16.32
CA TYR A 33 10.41 16.70 -16.52
C TYR A 33 9.65 16.37 -15.24
N GLY A 34 8.91 17.33 -14.69
CA GLY A 34 8.03 17.09 -13.56
C GLY A 34 6.83 16.23 -13.95
N LEU A 35 6.45 15.30 -13.08
CA LEU A 35 5.23 14.52 -13.24
C LEU A 35 4.01 15.35 -12.81
N PRO A 36 2.80 15.00 -13.29
CA PRO A 36 1.58 15.63 -12.82
C PRO A 36 1.43 15.54 -11.31
N GLU A 37 0.81 16.55 -10.70
CA GLU A 37 0.58 16.60 -9.26
C GLU A 37 -0.24 15.40 -8.75
N LEU A 38 -1.17 14.92 -9.59
CA LEU A 38 -1.96 13.71 -9.38
C LEU A 38 -1.32 12.53 -10.12
N PHE A 39 -0.24 12.02 -9.55
CA PHE A 39 0.45 10.84 -10.05
C PHE A 39 0.50 9.75 -8.99
N PHE A 40 0.02 8.57 -9.34
CA PHE A 40 0.18 7.35 -8.55
C PHE A 40 0.40 6.15 -9.47
N VAL A 41 1.01 5.12 -8.90
CA VAL A 41 1.32 3.87 -9.60
C VAL A 41 0.62 2.73 -8.89
N ILE A 42 -0.11 1.92 -9.67
CA ILE A 42 -0.54 0.59 -9.28
C ILE A 42 0.38 -0.38 -10.02
N SER A 43 0.98 -1.32 -9.30
CA SER A 43 1.82 -2.37 -9.90
C SER A 43 1.34 -3.73 -9.46
N THR A 44 1.30 -4.68 -10.39
CA THR A 44 0.97 -6.08 -10.14
C THR A 44 2.24 -6.92 -10.19
N GLN A 45 2.25 -8.04 -9.48
CA GLN A 45 3.29 -9.05 -9.56
C GLN A 45 2.62 -10.41 -9.66
N ASN A 46 3.00 -11.20 -10.66
CA ASN A 46 2.57 -12.59 -10.73
C ASN A 46 3.51 -13.45 -9.86
N PRO A 47 3.02 -14.09 -8.79
CA PRO A 47 3.86 -14.85 -7.87
C PRO A 47 4.21 -16.27 -8.36
N VAL A 48 3.59 -16.76 -9.44
CA VAL A 48 3.68 -18.16 -9.86
C VAL A 48 4.74 -18.38 -10.94
N GLU A 49 4.97 -17.40 -11.82
CA GLU A 49 5.93 -17.51 -12.91
C GLU A 49 7.32 -17.02 -12.49
N PHE A 50 8.30 -17.92 -12.44
CA PHE A 50 9.69 -17.60 -12.07
C PHE A 50 10.64 -17.47 -13.27
N HIS A 51 10.21 -17.90 -14.47
CA HIS A 51 11.04 -17.84 -15.66
C HIS A 51 11.03 -16.44 -16.26
N GLY A 52 12.19 -15.78 -16.27
CA GLY A 52 12.35 -14.45 -16.85
C GLY A 52 11.85 -13.31 -15.96
N THR A 53 11.74 -13.54 -14.66
CA THR A 53 11.35 -12.51 -13.67
C THR A 53 12.53 -12.02 -12.84
N TYR A 54 12.55 -10.73 -12.56
CA TYR A 54 13.43 -10.02 -11.65
C TYR A 54 12.61 -9.60 -10.41
N PRO A 55 12.73 -10.29 -9.26
CA PRO A 55 12.01 -9.89 -8.06
C PRO A 55 12.45 -8.50 -7.63
N LEU A 56 11.50 -7.71 -7.11
CA LEU A 56 11.84 -6.39 -6.60
C LEU A 56 12.60 -6.56 -5.27
N PRO A 57 13.79 -5.93 -5.12
CA PRO A 57 14.46 -5.85 -3.84
C PRO A 57 13.57 -5.22 -2.77
N GLU A 58 13.78 -5.56 -1.51
CA GLU A 58 12.96 -5.10 -0.39
C GLU A 58 13.02 -3.57 -0.23
N ALA A 59 14.19 -2.98 -0.49
CA ALA A 59 14.37 -1.53 -0.52
C ALA A 59 13.50 -0.84 -1.60
N GLN A 60 13.16 -1.57 -2.67
CA GLN A 60 12.26 -1.09 -3.72
C GLN A 60 10.80 -1.27 -3.32
N MET A 61 10.45 -2.42 -2.73
CA MET A 61 9.10 -2.70 -2.21
C MET A 61 8.67 -1.68 -1.14
N ASP A 62 9.60 -1.19 -0.32
CA ASP A 62 9.32 -0.18 0.72
C ASP A 62 8.80 1.16 0.16
N ARG A 63 8.98 1.40 -1.15
CA ARG A 63 8.46 2.59 -1.82
C ARG A 63 6.95 2.54 -2.07
N PHE A 64 6.35 1.36 -2.12
CA PHE A 64 4.91 1.20 -2.28
C PHE A 64 4.20 1.46 -0.96
N MET A 65 3.18 2.34 -0.97
CA MET A 65 2.45 2.71 0.24
C MET A 65 1.73 1.50 0.86
N VAL A 66 1.03 0.73 0.02
CA VAL A 66 0.23 -0.44 0.37
C VAL A 66 0.49 -1.60 -0.59
N GLN A 67 0.33 -2.82 -0.09
CA GLN A 67 0.25 -4.04 -0.89
C GLN A 67 -1.06 -4.77 -0.56
N PHE A 68 -1.77 -5.20 -1.61
CA PHE A 68 -2.93 -6.06 -1.49
C PHE A 68 -2.68 -7.35 -2.27
N SER A 69 -3.21 -8.46 -1.76
CA SER A 69 -3.32 -9.70 -2.52
C SER A 69 -4.77 -9.86 -2.95
N PRO A 70 -5.08 -9.77 -4.26
CA PRO A 70 -6.43 -10.07 -4.71
C PRO A 70 -6.73 -11.54 -4.43
N GLY A 71 -7.76 -11.78 -3.62
CA GLY A 71 -8.40 -13.08 -3.52
C GLY A 71 -9.41 -13.28 -4.65
N TYR A 72 -10.03 -14.45 -4.67
CA TYR A 72 -11.26 -14.63 -5.44
C TYR A 72 -12.41 -13.93 -4.73
N VAL A 73 -13.37 -13.43 -5.52
CA VAL A 73 -14.63 -12.89 -4.99
C VAL A 73 -15.50 -14.04 -4.47
N ASP A 74 -16.46 -13.70 -3.63
CA ASP A 74 -17.48 -14.68 -3.21
C ASP A 74 -18.28 -15.18 -4.43
N PRO A 75 -18.66 -16.46 -4.51
CA PRO A 75 -19.44 -16.99 -5.63
C PRO A 75 -20.70 -16.18 -5.97
N ASP A 76 -21.40 -15.62 -4.98
CA ASP A 76 -22.60 -14.83 -5.23
C ASP A 76 -22.25 -13.50 -5.92
N VAL A 77 -21.15 -12.87 -5.52
CA VAL A 77 -20.61 -11.67 -6.18
C VAL A 77 -20.11 -12.01 -7.58
N GLU A 78 -19.52 -13.20 -7.78
CA GLU A 78 -19.10 -13.67 -9.10
C GLU A 78 -20.30 -13.83 -10.06
N VAL A 79 -21.43 -14.35 -9.57
CA VAL A 79 -22.68 -14.44 -10.33
C VAL A 79 -23.21 -13.05 -10.70
N GLU A 80 -23.15 -12.07 -9.79
CA GLU A 80 -23.51 -10.69 -10.09
C GLU A 80 -22.62 -10.08 -11.18
N ILE A 81 -21.29 -10.28 -11.09
CA ILE A 81 -20.34 -9.81 -12.11
C ILE A 81 -20.66 -10.41 -13.48
N LEU A 82 -20.96 -11.71 -13.54
CA LEU A 82 -21.36 -12.37 -14.79
C LEU A 82 -22.67 -11.79 -15.34
N SER A 83 -23.63 -11.54 -14.47
CA SER A 83 -24.93 -10.96 -14.84
C SER A 83 -24.79 -9.53 -15.39
N ASP A 84 -23.95 -8.72 -14.76
CA ASP A 84 -23.68 -7.34 -15.17
C ASP A 84 -22.98 -7.27 -16.54
N GLN A 85 -22.12 -8.25 -16.85
CA GLN A 85 -21.39 -8.31 -18.12
C GLN A 85 -22.15 -9.01 -19.25
N GLU A 86 -23.32 -9.63 -18.99
CA GLU A 86 -24.06 -10.45 -19.95
C GLU A 86 -24.44 -9.65 -21.22
N ARG A 87 -24.77 -8.36 -21.06
CA ARG A 87 -25.32 -7.54 -22.16
C ARG A 87 -24.41 -6.39 -22.57
N ARG A 88 -23.69 -5.79 -21.62
CA ARG A 88 -22.80 -4.64 -21.86
C ARG A 88 -21.70 -4.63 -20.81
N HIS A 89 -20.50 -4.20 -21.19
CA HIS A 89 -19.43 -4.05 -20.22
C HIS A 89 -19.75 -2.87 -19.28
N PRO A 90 -19.74 -3.04 -17.94
CA PRO A 90 -20.12 -1.99 -16.99
C PRO A 90 -19.34 -0.68 -17.15
N LEU A 91 -18.06 -0.78 -17.55
CA LEU A 91 -17.21 0.39 -17.82
C LEU A 91 -17.76 1.31 -18.91
N ASP A 92 -18.57 0.80 -19.83
CA ASP A 92 -19.16 1.62 -20.89
C ASP A 92 -20.25 2.58 -20.37
N ALA A 93 -20.76 2.33 -19.16
CA ALA A 93 -21.77 3.16 -18.49
C ALA A 93 -21.20 4.07 -17.40
N VAL A 94 -19.90 3.98 -17.12
CA VAL A 94 -19.25 4.79 -16.08
C VAL A 94 -19.24 6.25 -16.50
N ALA A 95 -19.81 7.10 -15.64
CA ALA A 95 -19.75 8.54 -15.77
C ALA A 95 -18.84 9.12 -14.68
N ALA A 96 -18.13 10.21 -15.00
CA ALA A 96 -17.35 10.93 -14.01
C ALA A 96 -18.28 11.49 -12.92
N CYS A 97 -18.03 11.10 -11.67
CA CYS A 97 -18.77 11.60 -10.50
C CYS A 97 -18.02 12.72 -9.76
N VAL A 98 -16.74 12.92 -10.07
CA VAL A 98 -15.87 13.96 -9.49
C VAL A 98 -14.94 14.54 -10.55
N SER A 99 -14.54 15.80 -10.37
CA SER A 99 -13.55 16.50 -11.18
C SER A 99 -12.14 16.36 -10.61
N LEU A 100 -11.13 16.77 -11.38
CA LEU A 100 -9.75 16.86 -10.88
C LEU A 100 -9.60 17.88 -9.74
N GLU A 101 -10.39 18.95 -9.75
CA GLU A 101 -10.39 19.94 -8.68
C GLU A 101 -10.93 19.35 -7.37
N ASP A 102 -11.97 18.52 -7.46
CA ASP A 102 -12.52 17.78 -6.31
C ASP A 102 -11.47 16.83 -5.71
N VAL A 103 -10.73 16.09 -6.55
CA VAL A 103 -9.65 15.21 -6.09
C VAL A 103 -8.54 16.01 -5.38
N SER A 104 -8.16 17.15 -5.93
CA SER A 104 -7.19 18.05 -5.29
C SER A 104 -7.70 18.63 -3.97
N ALA A 105 -9.00 18.95 -3.89
CA ALA A 105 -9.63 19.39 -2.64
C ALA A 105 -9.64 18.27 -1.58
N LEU A 106 -9.95 17.03 -1.97
CA LEU A 106 -9.88 15.86 -1.09
C LEU A 106 -8.46 15.64 -0.57
N ARG A 107 -7.43 15.75 -1.40
CA ARG A 107 -6.03 15.63 -0.96
C ARG A 107 -5.66 16.66 0.11
N ARG A 108 -6.15 17.90 -0.01
CA ARG A 108 -5.96 18.93 1.02
C ARG A 108 -6.74 18.57 2.28
N ALA A 109 -7.99 18.14 2.17
CA ALA A 109 -8.82 17.76 3.29
C ALA A 109 -8.22 16.60 4.13
N VAL A 110 -7.61 15.59 3.48
CA VAL A 110 -6.92 14.50 4.17
C VAL A 110 -5.80 15.00 5.09
N VAL A 111 -5.07 16.05 4.69
CA VAL A 111 -3.98 16.63 5.49
C VAL A 111 -4.51 17.31 6.76
N GLU A 112 -5.72 17.86 6.71
CA GLU A 112 -6.38 18.53 7.83
C GLU A 112 -7.00 17.56 8.84
N VAL A 113 -7.16 16.27 8.50
CA VAL A 113 -7.65 15.25 9.43
C VAL A 113 -6.72 15.13 10.63
N ARG A 114 -7.26 15.35 11.82
CA ARG A 114 -6.48 15.43 13.06
C ARG A 114 -5.99 14.05 13.46
N ILE A 115 -4.75 13.97 13.94
CA ILE A 115 -4.21 12.76 14.56
C ILE A 115 -3.48 13.14 15.85
N SER A 116 -3.87 12.48 16.95
CA SER A 116 -3.34 12.75 18.28
C SER A 116 -1.86 12.35 18.41
N PRO A 117 -1.08 12.99 19.29
CA PRO A 117 0.28 12.55 19.62
C PRO A 117 0.34 11.09 20.08
N GLU A 118 -0.69 10.60 20.77
CA GLU A 118 -0.83 9.24 21.29
C GLU A 118 -0.93 8.24 20.14
N LEU A 119 -1.75 8.51 19.12
CA LEU A 119 -1.85 7.68 17.92
C LEU A 119 -0.56 7.71 17.09
N LYS A 120 0.13 8.85 17.01
CA LYS A 120 1.45 8.91 16.36
C LYS A 120 2.45 8.00 17.08
N ARG A 121 2.46 8.00 18.42
CA ARG A 121 3.31 7.10 19.22
C ARG A 121 2.92 5.64 19.00
N TYR A 122 1.63 5.33 18.96
CA TYR A 122 1.13 3.98 18.65
C TYR A 122 1.62 3.48 17.28
N ILE A 123 1.50 4.30 16.23
CA ILE A 123 2.03 3.98 14.88
C ILE A 123 3.55 3.73 14.93
N VAL A 124 4.30 4.58 15.63
CA VAL A 124 5.76 4.43 15.77
C VAL A 124 6.11 3.16 16.56
N GLU A 125 5.35 2.81 17.59
CA GLU A 125 5.55 1.60 18.37
C GLU A 125 5.27 0.34 17.54
N LEU A 126 4.14 0.29 16.83
CA LEU A 126 3.82 -0.82 15.93
C LEU A 126 4.94 -1.06 14.92
N VAL A 127 5.36 -0.02 14.19
CA VAL A 127 6.43 -0.09 13.19
C VAL A 127 7.77 -0.41 13.85
N GLY A 128 8.07 0.20 15.00
CA GLY A 128 9.33 0.01 15.72
C GLY A 128 9.51 -1.43 16.20
N ARG A 129 8.47 -2.05 16.75
CA ARG A 129 8.51 -3.43 17.23
C ARG A 129 8.81 -4.43 16.13
N THR A 130 8.43 -4.16 14.88
CA THR A 130 8.78 -5.04 13.75
C THR A 130 10.28 -5.26 13.59
N ARG A 131 11.12 -4.31 14.04
CA ARG A 131 12.59 -4.37 13.90
C ARG A 131 13.25 -5.27 14.94
N THR A 132 12.52 -5.61 15.99
CA THR A 132 13.01 -6.45 17.10
C THR A 132 12.19 -7.72 17.26
N LEU A 133 11.24 -7.98 16.36
CA LEU A 133 10.42 -9.19 16.40
C LEU A 133 11.29 -10.42 16.13
N PRO A 134 11.17 -11.48 16.95
CA PRO A 134 11.71 -12.79 16.60
C PRO A 134 11.16 -13.22 15.24
N GLY A 135 12.04 -13.72 14.38
CA GLY A 135 11.65 -14.20 13.06
C GLY A 135 11.81 -13.20 11.93
N VAL A 136 12.15 -11.94 12.25
CA VAL A 136 12.29 -10.84 11.29
C VAL A 136 13.76 -10.47 11.11
N LEU A 137 14.28 -10.62 9.88
CA LEU A 137 15.62 -10.17 9.47
C LEU A 137 15.67 -8.67 9.21
N LEU A 138 14.60 -8.12 8.60
CA LEU A 138 14.47 -6.70 8.31
C LEU A 138 13.06 -6.23 8.66
N GLY A 139 12.98 -5.32 9.62
CA GLY A 139 11.72 -4.69 10.01
C GLY A 139 11.35 -3.49 9.13
N ALA A 140 10.15 -2.98 9.32
CA ALA A 140 9.61 -1.89 8.53
C ALA A 140 10.36 -0.56 8.76
N SER A 141 10.58 0.19 7.68
CA SER A 141 11.28 1.48 7.70
C SER A 141 10.37 2.61 8.24
N PRO A 142 10.90 3.81 8.51
CA PRO A 142 10.08 4.99 8.82
C PRO A 142 9.05 5.35 7.74
N ARG A 143 9.22 4.89 6.49
CA ARG A 143 8.22 5.06 5.43
C ARG A 143 6.91 4.36 5.79
N ALA A 144 6.96 3.25 6.52
CA ALA A 144 5.76 2.56 7.01
C ALA A 144 4.95 3.44 7.96
N SER A 145 5.61 4.14 8.90
CA SER A 145 4.93 5.05 9.84
C SER A 145 4.25 6.20 9.10
N LEU A 146 4.94 6.80 8.14
CA LEU A 146 4.40 7.89 7.31
C LEU A 146 3.23 7.41 6.44
N ALA A 147 3.37 6.24 5.81
CA ALA A 147 2.33 5.62 5.00
C ALA A 147 1.09 5.33 5.84
N LEU A 148 1.27 4.66 6.99
CA LEU A 148 0.18 4.28 7.89
C LEU A 148 -0.58 5.49 8.40
N MET A 149 0.12 6.55 8.80
CA MET A 149 -0.51 7.81 9.21
C MET A 149 -1.35 8.42 8.08
N LYS A 150 -0.77 8.60 6.89
CA LYS A 150 -1.45 9.24 5.75
C LYS A 150 -2.68 8.45 5.29
N ILE A 151 -2.57 7.13 5.22
CA ILE A 151 -3.71 6.30 4.80
C ILE A 151 -4.79 6.22 5.88
N SER A 152 -4.42 6.26 7.17
CA SER A 152 -5.40 6.33 8.28
C SER A 152 -6.16 7.66 8.27
N GLN A 153 -5.50 8.79 7.95
CA GLN A 153 -6.16 10.07 7.74
C GLN A 153 -7.13 10.02 6.55
N ALA A 154 -6.74 9.36 5.46
CA ALA A 154 -7.60 9.19 4.30
C ALA A 154 -8.83 8.32 4.61
N ALA A 155 -8.65 7.21 5.34
CA ALA A 155 -9.75 6.36 5.78
C ALA A 155 -10.73 7.10 6.70
N ALA A 156 -10.21 7.82 7.70
CA ALA A 156 -11.05 8.64 8.57
C ALA A 156 -11.89 9.67 7.79
N LEU A 157 -11.29 10.33 6.78
CA LEU A 157 -12.03 11.25 5.93
C LEU A 157 -13.13 10.53 5.12
N MET A 158 -12.85 9.35 4.58
CA MET A 158 -13.82 8.53 3.84
C MET A 158 -15.00 8.09 4.74
N ASP A 159 -14.73 7.86 6.02
CA ASP A 159 -15.76 7.57 7.04
C ASP A 159 -16.49 8.83 7.55
N GLY A 160 -16.21 10.00 6.97
CA GLY A 160 -16.82 11.27 7.35
C GLY A 160 -16.33 11.84 8.68
N ARG A 161 -15.16 11.40 9.16
CA ARG A 161 -14.54 11.86 10.41
C ARG A 161 -13.44 12.88 10.16
N ASP A 162 -13.31 13.84 11.07
CA ASP A 162 -12.27 14.87 11.05
C ASP A 162 -11.06 14.53 11.94
N PHE A 163 -11.03 13.31 12.51
CA PHE A 163 -9.94 12.77 13.30
C PHE A 163 -9.71 11.28 13.02
N VAL A 164 -8.45 10.85 13.12
CA VAL A 164 -8.07 9.44 13.09
C VAL A 164 -8.42 8.81 14.43
N ALA A 165 -9.20 7.74 14.38
CA ALA A 165 -9.43 6.82 15.49
C ALA A 165 -8.54 5.56 15.38
N PRO A 166 -8.27 4.81 16.47
CA PRO A 166 -7.38 3.64 16.45
C PRO A 166 -7.75 2.58 15.41
N GLU A 167 -9.05 2.36 15.16
CA GLU A 167 -9.56 1.38 14.21
C GLU A 167 -8.99 1.58 12.80
N HIS A 168 -8.88 2.82 12.31
CA HIS A 168 -8.30 3.11 10.99
C HIS A 168 -6.83 2.71 10.90
N VAL A 169 -6.07 2.88 12.00
CA VAL A 169 -4.65 2.46 12.07
C VAL A 169 -4.55 0.94 12.04
N GLN A 170 -5.41 0.26 12.80
CA GLN A 170 -5.38 -1.20 12.93
C GLN A 170 -5.78 -1.89 11.62
N GLU A 171 -6.83 -1.41 10.95
CA GLU A 171 -7.30 -1.94 9.67
C GLU A 171 -6.21 -1.87 8.59
N LEU A 172 -5.46 -0.77 8.56
CA LEU A 172 -4.48 -0.49 7.52
C LEU A 172 -3.06 -0.97 7.88
N ALA A 173 -2.84 -1.46 9.10
CA ALA A 173 -1.52 -1.88 9.55
C ALA A 173 -0.96 -3.04 8.74
N VAL A 174 -1.76 -4.08 8.46
CA VAL A 174 -1.32 -5.24 7.66
C VAL A 174 -0.95 -4.83 6.22
N PRO A 175 -1.83 -4.20 5.42
CA PRO A 175 -1.51 -3.85 4.03
C PRO A 175 -0.39 -2.81 3.90
N VAL A 176 -0.08 -2.07 4.97
CA VAL A 176 1.06 -1.14 5.00
C VAL A 176 2.33 -1.82 5.50
N ILE A 177 2.30 -2.65 6.53
CA ILE A 177 3.53 -3.10 7.20
C ILE A 177 4.05 -4.42 6.60
N ALA A 178 3.16 -5.35 6.24
CA ALA A 178 3.54 -6.74 5.98
C ALA A 178 4.55 -6.89 4.83
N HIS A 179 4.36 -6.18 3.71
CA HIS A 179 5.26 -6.26 2.55
C HIS A 179 6.64 -5.63 2.77
N ARG A 180 6.85 -4.96 3.91
CA ARG A 180 8.11 -4.33 4.31
C ARG A 180 8.94 -5.22 5.23
N LEU A 181 8.41 -6.39 5.63
CA LEU A 181 9.10 -7.32 6.51
C LEU A 181 9.84 -8.39 5.72
N MET A 182 11.11 -8.60 6.05
CA MET A 182 11.86 -9.76 5.59
C MET A 182 11.94 -10.78 6.72
N LEU A 183 11.33 -11.94 6.53
CA LEU A 183 11.40 -13.05 7.50
C LEU A 183 12.64 -13.91 7.27
N ASP A 184 13.18 -14.47 8.34
CA ASP A 184 14.26 -15.44 8.27
C ASP A 184 13.79 -16.79 7.67
N PRO A 185 14.70 -17.60 7.11
CA PRO A 185 14.33 -18.85 6.47
C PRO A 185 13.62 -19.87 7.38
N GLN A 186 13.99 -19.94 8.67
CA GLN A 186 13.39 -20.88 9.61
C GLN A 186 11.93 -20.51 9.89
N SER A 187 11.67 -19.22 10.12
CA SER A 187 10.31 -18.70 10.33
C SER A 187 9.42 -18.91 9.10
N ARG A 188 9.95 -18.70 7.89
CA ARG A 188 9.20 -18.99 6.66
C ARG A 188 8.86 -20.48 6.54
N PHE A 189 9.81 -21.35 6.87
CA PHE A 189 9.61 -22.81 6.79
C PHE A 189 8.58 -23.33 7.79
N SER A 190 8.46 -22.69 8.95
CA SER A 190 7.44 -23.03 9.97
C SER A 190 6.06 -22.45 9.67
N GLY A 191 5.87 -21.77 8.52
CA GLY A 191 4.59 -21.22 8.08
C GLY A 191 4.27 -19.84 8.66
N VAL A 192 5.23 -19.16 9.29
CA VAL A 192 5.05 -17.78 9.76
C VAL A 192 4.93 -16.85 8.56
N THR A 193 3.91 -15.99 8.56
CA THR A 193 3.71 -14.97 7.53
C THR A 193 3.92 -13.57 8.09
N ALA A 194 4.36 -12.64 7.24
CA ALA A 194 4.55 -11.25 7.64
C ALA A 194 3.21 -10.62 8.09
N ALA A 195 2.11 -10.94 7.41
CA ALA A 195 0.76 -10.53 7.81
C ALA A 195 0.42 -11.05 9.22
N GLY A 196 0.62 -12.34 9.48
CA GLY A 196 0.35 -12.94 10.79
C GLY A 196 1.20 -12.33 11.92
N LEU A 197 2.45 -11.94 11.66
CA LEU A 197 3.26 -11.21 12.62
C LEU A 197 2.71 -9.82 12.92
N VAL A 198 2.22 -9.10 11.91
CA VAL A 198 1.60 -7.79 12.10
C VAL A 198 0.28 -7.91 12.85
N GLU A 199 -0.56 -8.90 12.54
CA GLU A 199 -1.78 -9.20 13.31
C GLU A 199 -1.47 -9.55 14.77
N GLY A 200 -0.41 -10.32 15.01
CA GLY A 200 0.09 -10.61 16.34
C GLY A 200 0.53 -9.34 17.09
N LEU A 201 1.22 -8.43 16.40
CA LEU A 201 1.60 -7.13 16.96
C LEU A 201 0.38 -6.32 17.39
N LEU A 202 -0.64 -6.22 16.53
CA LEU A 202 -1.88 -5.47 16.82
C LEU A 202 -2.58 -5.98 18.08
N LYS A 203 -2.52 -7.29 18.36
CA LYS A 203 -3.07 -7.88 19.60
C LYS A 203 -2.22 -7.60 20.84
N SER A 204 -0.91 -7.39 20.66
CA SER A 204 0.06 -7.23 21.76
C SER A 204 0.32 -5.77 22.15
N VAL A 205 0.15 -4.83 21.23
CA VAL A 205 0.35 -3.40 21.46
C VAL A 205 -1.01 -2.77 21.70
N PRO A 206 -1.31 -2.30 22.93
CA PRO A 206 -2.59 -1.70 23.23
C PRO A 206 -2.77 -0.42 22.42
N ALA A 207 -3.94 -0.29 21.78
CA ALA A 207 -4.35 0.96 21.18
C ALA A 207 -4.60 2.02 22.27
N PRO A 208 -4.34 3.31 22.00
CA PRO A 208 -4.74 4.38 22.90
C PRO A 208 -6.27 4.50 22.97
N ASP A 209 -6.77 4.94 24.13
CA ASP A 209 -8.19 5.25 24.36
C ASP A 209 -8.70 6.45 23.53
#